data_AF-A0A1Y2JTH3-F1
#
_entry.id   AF-A0A1Y2JTH3-F1
#
_cell.length_a   1.000
_cell.length_b   1.000
_cell.length_c   1.000
_cell.angle_alpha   90.00
_cell.angle_beta   90.00
_cell.angle_gamma   90.00
#
_symmetry.space_group_name_H-M   'P 1'
#
loop_
_entity.id
_entity.type
_entity.pdbx_description
1 polymer ?
#
loop_
_entity_poly.entity_id
_entity_poly.type
_entity_poly.pdbx_seq_one_letter_code
_entity_poly.pdbx_strand_id
1 'polypeptide(L)' 'MKGIPWTDLDAEEQRAIAILGAGLSIELCDPVALPRLRRLGLIAGSRLTAAAHELRRRVVLEELSARD' A
#
# COMPACT_ATOMS: atom_id res chain seq x y z
N MET A 1 -15.83 7.28 -1.44
CA MET A 1 -15.40 6.52 -0.23
C MET A 1 -14.23 7.27 0.39
N LYS A 2 -14.30 7.61 1.70
CA LYS A 2 -13.10 8.08 2.42
C LYS A 2 -12.13 6.90 2.45
N GLY A 3 -11.09 6.97 1.62
CA GLY A 3 -10.04 5.95 1.60
C GLY A 3 -9.24 6.00 2.91
N ILE A 4 -8.64 4.86 3.27
CA ILE A 4 -7.72 4.78 4.41
C ILE A 4 -6.54 5.72 4.12
N PRO A 5 -6.20 6.66 5.01
CA PRO A 5 -5.04 7.51 4.83
C PRO A 5 -3.77 6.68 4.98
N TRP A 6 -2.72 7.06 4.27
CA TRP A 6 -1.44 6.33 4.28
C TRP A 6 -0.83 6.24 5.69
N THR A 7 -1.04 7.28 6.50
CA THR A 7 -0.55 7.38 7.88
C THR A 7 -1.22 6.40 8.85
N ASP A 8 -2.37 5.81 8.49
CA ASP A 8 -3.04 4.80 9.32
C ASP A 8 -2.48 3.39 9.08
N LEU A 9 -1.62 3.24 8.08
CA LEU A 9 -0.87 2.02 7.81
C LEU A 9 0.43 2.04 8.60
N ASP A 10 0.76 0.90 9.22
CA ASP A 10 2.07 0.72 9.83
C ASP A 10 3.18 0.58 8.76
N ALA A 11 4.44 0.58 9.21
CA ALA A 11 5.59 0.54 8.31
C ALA A 11 5.61 -0.70 7.41
N GLU A 12 5.19 -1.86 7.92
CA GLU A 12 5.20 -3.11 7.15
C GLU A 12 4.03 -3.17 6.16
N GLU A 13 2.89 -2.60 6.50
CA GLU A 13 1.77 -2.40 5.58
C GLU A 13 2.12 -1.46 4.43
N GLN A 14 2.75 -0.32 4.74
CA GLN A 14 3.24 0.63 3.75
C GLN A 14 4.29 -0.02 2.83
N ARG A 15 5.23 -0.77 3.42
CA ARG A 15 6.26 -1.50 2.69
C ARG A 15 5.66 -2.57 1.77
N ALA A 16 4.68 -3.34 2.25
CA ALA A 16 4.00 -4.34 1.44
C ALA A 16 3.29 -3.69 0.24
N ILE A 17 2.66 -2.52 0.41
CA ILE A 17 2.08 -1.78 -0.72
C ILE A 17 3.15 -1.32 -1.71
N ALA A 18 4.30 -0.85 -1.23
CA ALA A 18 5.41 -0.45 -2.10
C ALA A 18 5.98 -1.65 -2.91
N ILE A 19 6.20 -2.79 -2.26
CA ILE A 19 6.69 -4.04 -2.88
C ILE A 19 5.73 -4.52 -3.97
N LEU A 20 4.45 -4.71 -3.61
CA LEU A 20 3.45 -5.21 -4.55
C LEU A 20 3.20 -4.21 -5.69
N GLY A 21 3.24 -2.91 -5.39
CA GLY A 21 3.12 -1.86 -6.38
C GLY A 21 4.31 -1.78 -7.34
N ALA A 22 5.49 -2.29 -6.94
CA ALA A 22 6.64 -2.44 -7.82
C ALA A 22 6.59 -3.74 -8.66
N GLY A 23 5.52 -4.53 -8.53
CA GLY A 23 5.38 -5.81 -9.22
C GLY A 23 6.22 -6.94 -8.62
N LEU A 24 6.71 -6.76 -7.39
CA LEU A 24 7.52 -7.76 -6.69
C LEU A 24 6.66 -8.82 -6.01
N SER A 25 7.28 -9.94 -5.65
CA SER A 25 6.60 -11.09 -5.04
C SER A 25 6.01 -10.74 -3.66
N ILE A 26 4.83 -11.29 -3.37
CA ILE A 26 4.16 -11.21 -2.07
C ILE A 26 4.98 -11.88 -0.95
N GLU A 27 5.89 -12.79 -1.30
CA GLU A 27 6.78 -13.47 -0.34
C GLU A 27 7.80 -12.52 0.31
N LEU A 28 8.00 -11.32 -0.26
CA LEU A 28 8.83 -10.27 0.32
C LEU A 28 8.08 -9.39 1.32
N CYS A 29 6.76 -9.56 1.44
CA CYS A 29 5.93 -8.80 2.37
C CYS A 29 5.88 -9.48 3.73
N ASP A 30 5.77 -8.69 4.80
CA ASP A 30 5.56 -9.22 6.14
C ASP A 30 4.21 -10.01 6.19
N PRO A 31 4.22 -11.26 6.67
CA PRO A 31 3.04 -12.11 6.69
C PRO A 31 1.94 -11.61 7.65
N VAL A 32 2.27 -10.76 8.63
CA VAL A 32 1.33 -10.13 9.56
C VAL A 32 0.62 -8.93 8.91
N ALA A 33 1.29 -8.22 8.00
CA ALA A 33 0.69 -7.09 7.27
C ALA A 33 -0.36 -7.55 6.24
N LEU A 34 -0.13 -8.69 5.58
CA LEU A 34 -1.00 -9.17 4.49
C LEU A 34 -2.48 -9.40 4.89
N PRO A 35 -2.80 -10.05 6.04
CA PRO A 35 -4.19 -10.19 6.50
C PRO A 35 -4.88 -8.86 6.76
N ARG A 36 -4.16 -7.84 7.26
CA ARG A 36 -4.76 -6.53 7.52
C ARG A 36 -5.01 -5.78 6.21
N LEU A 37 -4.05 -5.76 5.29
CA LEU A 37 -4.24 -5.20 3.95
C LEU A 37 -5.39 -5.86 3.17
N ARG A 38 -5.60 -7.18 3.32
CA ARG A 38 -6.77 -7.88 2.76
C ARG A 38 -8.08 -7.41 3.39
N ARG A 39 -8.14 -7.32 4.72
CA ARG A 39 -9.33 -6.82 5.45
C ARG A 39 -9.69 -5.40 5.07
N LEU A 40 -8.68 -4.57 4.80
CA LEU A 40 -8.83 -3.20 4.36
C LEU A 40 -9.18 -3.07 2.86
N GLY A 41 -9.23 -4.18 2.11
CA GLY A 41 -9.51 -4.17 0.67
C GLY A 41 -8.41 -3.54 -0.18
N LEU A 42 -7.18 -3.45 0.35
CA LEU A 42 -6.03 -2.87 -0.33
C LEU A 42 -5.29 -3.88 -1.20
N ILE A 43 -5.43 -5.18 -0.90
CA ILE A 43 -4.89 -6.26 -1.73
C ILE A 43 -5.92 -7.34 -2.01
N ALA A 44 -5.82 -7.94 -3.20
CA ALA A 44 -6.58 -9.11 -3.63
C ALA A 44 -5.59 -10.19 -4.06
N GLY A 45 -5.48 -11.26 -3.26
CA GLY A 45 -4.45 -12.28 -3.47
C GLY A 45 -3.04 -11.72 -3.25
N SER A 46 -2.28 -11.60 -4.34
CA SER A 46 -0.93 -11.04 -4.42
C SER A 46 -0.83 -9.72 -5.19
N ARG A 47 -1.97 -9.06 -5.44
CA ARG A 47 -2.03 -7.80 -6.20
C ARG A 47 -2.64 -6.68 -5.39
N LEU A 48 -2.20 -5.46 -5.64
CA LEU A 48 -2.87 -4.26 -5.15
C LEU A 48 -4.23 -4.10 -5.82
N THR A 49 -5.21 -3.59 -5.07
CA THR A 49 -6.47 -3.12 -5.65
C THR A 49 -6.29 -1.73 -6.25
N ALA A 50 -7.25 -1.28 -7.06
CA ALA A 50 -7.25 0.08 -7.59
C ALA A 50 -7.16 1.15 -6.49
N ALA A 51 -7.82 0.91 -5.34
CA ALA A 51 -7.77 1.81 -4.19
C ALA A 51 -6.36 1.93 -3.60
N ALA A 52 -5.62 0.81 -3.51
CA ALA A 52 -4.25 0.82 -3.02
C ALA A 52 -3.26 1.45 -4.01
N HIS A 53 -3.48 1.27 -5.33
CA HIS A 53 -2.72 1.98 -6.35
C HIS A 53 -2.90 3.50 -6.24
N GLU A 54 -4.14 3.97 -6.11
CA GLU A 54 -4.43 5.39 -5.92
C GLU A 54 -3.90 5.94 -4.61
N LEU A 55 -3.94 5.14 -3.53
CA LEU A 55 -3.34 5.51 -2.25
C LEU A 55 -1.82 5.71 -2.39
N ARG A 56 -1.11 4.71 -2.95
CA ARG A 56 0.34 4.79 -3.18
C ARG A 56 0.70 5.98 -4.08
N ARG A 57 -0.06 6.20 -5.16
CA ARG A 57 0.19 7.30 -6.10
C ARG A 57 0.08 8.66 -5.42
N ARG A 58 -0.95 8.87 -4.59
CA ARG A 58 -1.13 10.14 -3.84
C ARG A 58 0.06 10.43 -2.94
N VAL A 59 0.50 9.43 -2.17
CA VAL A 59 1.66 9.57 -1.26
C VAL A 59 2.92 9.92 -2.03
N VAL A 60 3.21 9.24 -3.14
CA VAL A 60 4.38 9.57 -3.96
C VAL A 60 4.31 11.00 -4.48
N LEU A 61 3.14 11.47 -4.92
CA LEU A 61 2.98 12.85 -5.39
C LEU A 61 3.12 13.88 -4.26
N GLU A 62 2.57 13.59 -3.08
CA GLU A 62 2.70 14.44 -1.89
C GLU A 62 4.16 14.56 -1.46
N GLU A 63 4.89 13.44 -1.39
CA GLU A 63 6.32 13.41 -1.04
C GLU A 63 7.20 14.12 -2.08
N LEU A 64 6.85 14.03 -3.37
CA LEU A 64 7.55 14.78 -4.40
C LEU A 64 7.28 16.29 -4.28
N SER A 65 6.03 16.68 -4.02
CA SER A 65 5.64 18.09 -3.88
C SER A 65 6.21 18.74 -2.63
N ALA A 66 6.45 17.97 -1.57
CA ALA A 66 7.08 18.46 -0.34
C ALA A 66 8.60 18.69 -0.47
N ARG A 67 9.21 18.26 -1.59
CA ARG A 67 10.64 18.36 -1.86
C ARG A 67 11.01 19.49 -2.84
N ASP A 68 10.01 20.13 -3.45
CA ASP A 68 10.12 21.35 -4.27
C ASP A 68 9.93 22.61 -3.41
#